data_AF-F7Y3V5-F1
#
_entry.id   AF-F7Y3V5-F1
#
_cell.length_a   1.000
_cell.length_b   1.000
_cell.length_c   1.000
_cell.angle_alpha   90.00
_cell.angle_beta   90.00
_cell.angle_gamma   90.00
#
_symmetry.space_group_name_H-M   'P 1'
#
loop_
_entity.id
_entity.type
_entity.pdbx_description
1 polymer ?
#
loop_
_entity_poly.entity_id
_entity_poly.type
_entity_poly.pdbx_seq_one_letter_code
_entity_poly.pdbx_strand_id
1 'polypeptide(L)'
;MWSWLLSFLRWVEEIILGPRGPKTPADGVPSEASLADVSFARNDVVEKTPPNDAVRPGHFISVVHKGRPYWALFRCPCGCGDVVSLPTHAPHNPRWRIEVSLEGRPTLHPSVWRTKGCLSHFWLSDGRVYWCEDTGVEPWRARPDIYARKL
;
A
#
# COMPACT_ATOMS: atom_id res chain seq x y z
N MET A 1 -49.59 -28.70 -2.34
CA MET A 1 -48.32 -28.55 -1.60
C MET A 1 -47.21 -29.07 -2.48
N TRP A 2 -46.45 -28.23 -3.19
CA TRP A 2 -45.17 -28.54 -3.88
C TRP A 2 -44.64 -27.26 -4.57
N SER A 3 -44.55 -26.16 -3.81
CA SER A 3 -43.91 -24.91 -4.29
C SER A 3 -42.66 -24.54 -3.50
N TRP A 4 -42.36 -25.25 -2.40
CA TRP A 4 -41.14 -25.05 -1.60
C TRP A 4 -39.94 -25.87 -2.09
N LEU A 5 -40.15 -26.88 -2.95
CA LEU A 5 -39.06 -27.73 -3.46
C LEU A 5 -38.23 -27.06 -4.57
N LEU A 6 -38.84 -26.21 -5.40
CA LEU A 6 -38.16 -25.56 -6.52
C LEU A 6 -37.33 -24.33 -6.09
N SER A 7 -37.70 -23.64 -5.01
CA SER A 7 -36.86 -22.59 -4.42
C SER A 7 -35.67 -23.17 -3.65
N PHE A 8 -35.81 -24.37 -3.07
CA PHE A 8 -34.71 -25.04 -2.37
C PHE A 8 -33.64 -25.55 -3.34
N LEU A 9 -34.02 -26.02 -4.54
CA LEU A 9 -33.07 -26.47 -5.56
C LEU A 9 -32.31 -25.33 -6.24
N ARG A 10 -32.91 -24.15 -6.41
CA ARG A 10 -32.18 -22.97 -6.92
C ARG A 10 -31.17 -22.38 -5.92
N TRP A 11 -31.40 -22.59 -4.62
CA TRP A 11 -30.44 -22.24 -3.57
C TRP A 11 -29.23 -23.19 -3.53
N VAL A 12 -29.42 -24.47 -3.83
CA VAL A 12 -28.32 -25.47 -3.88
C VAL A 12 -27.38 -25.23 -5.07
N GLU A 13 -27.87 -24.75 -6.22
CA GLU A 13 -27.02 -24.44 -7.37
C GLU A 13 -26.09 -23.23 -7.15
N GLU A 14 -26.52 -22.20 -6.41
CA GLU A 14 -25.67 -21.03 -6.11
C GLU A 14 -24.53 -21.35 -5.12
N ILE A 15 -24.73 -22.30 -4.20
CA ILE A 15 -23.70 -22.71 -3.22
C ILE A 15 -22.64 -23.64 -3.86
N ILE A 16 -23.04 -24.46 -4.83
CA ILE A 16 -22.13 -25.45 -5.43
C ILE A 16 -21.40 -24.87 -6.65
N LEU A 17 -22.04 -23.99 -7.44
CA LEU A 17 -21.51 -23.48 -8.72
C LEU A 17 -21.29 -21.96 -8.79
N GLY A 18 -21.65 -21.17 -7.77
CA GLY A 18 -21.29 -19.75 -7.70
C GLY A 18 -19.78 -19.55 -7.51
N PRO A 19 -19.20 -18.42 -7.95
CA PRO A 19 -17.78 -18.15 -7.78
C PRO A 19 -17.47 -18.09 -6.29
N ARG A 20 -16.84 -19.15 -5.79
CA ARG A 20 -16.19 -19.14 -4.48
C ARG A 20 -15.12 -18.04 -4.57
N GLY A 21 -15.38 -16.91 -3.93
CA GLY A 21 -14.32 -15.98 -3.56
C GLY A 21 -13.18 -16.77 -2.90
N PRO A 22 -11.92 -16.36 -3.09
CA PRO A 22 -10.78 -17.13 -2.63
C PRO A 22 -10.92 -17.39 -1.12
N LYS A 23 -11.03 -18.67 -0.78
CA LYS A 23 -10.94 -19.17 0.59
C LYS A 23 -9.58 -18.76 1.14
N THR A 24 -9.55 -18.07 2.26
CA THR A 24 -8.34 -17.91 3.07
C THR A 24 -7.78 -19.30 3.38
N PRO A 25 -6.53 -19.62 3.01
CA PRO A 25 -5.86 -20.77 3.59
C PRO A 25 -5.35 -20.34 4.98
N ALA A 26 -5.84 -21.03 6.01
CA ALA A 26 -5.07 -21.25 7.22
C ALA A 26 -3.70 -21.85 6.84
N ASP A 27 -2.65 -21.39 7.50
CA ASP A 27 -1.30 -21.98 7.55
C ASP A 27 -0.77 -22.50 6.20
N GLY A 28 -0.33 -21.58 5.34
CA GLY A 28 0.24 -21.95 4.04
C GLY A 28 1.22 -20.90 3.56
N VAL A 29 2.42 -21.36 3.18
CA VAL A 29 3.43 -20.56 2.46
C VAL A 29 2.73 -19.81 1.31
N PRO A 30 2.92 -18.49 1.17
CA PRO A 30 2.28 -17.71 0.10
C PRO A 30 2.61 -18.30 -1.27
N SER A 31 1.61 -18.48 -2.14
CA SER A 31 1.84 -18.94 -3.51
C SER A 31 2.72 -17.95 -4.27
N GLU A 32 3.55 -18.46 -5.18
CA GLU A 32 4.49 -17.67 -5.99
C GLU A 32 3.78 -16.58 -6.82
N ALA A 33 2.53 -16.83 -7.25
CA ALA A 33 1.68 -15.84 -7.92
C ALA A 33 1.31 -14.66 -7.02
N SER A 34 1.16 -14.87 -5.70
CA SER A 34 0.90 -13.79 -4.76
C SER A 34 2.14 -12.90 -4.58
N LEU A 35 3.35 -13.44 -4.75
CA LEU A 35 4.59 -12.67 -4.62
C LEU A 35 4.85 -11.75 -5.83
N ALA A 36 4.36 -12.11 -7.02
CA ALA A 36 4.56 -11.34 -8.25
C ALA A 36 4.03 -9.89 -8.17
N ASP A 37 2.98 -9.67 -7.38
CA ASP A 37 2.35 -8.36 -7.19
C ASP A 37 2.92 -7.57 -5.99
N VAL A 38 3.95 -8.09 -5.30
CA VAL A 38 4.59 -7.41 -4.17
C VAL A 38 5.64 -6.43 -4.69
N SER A 39 5.35 -5.14 -4.57
CA SER A 39 6.27 -4.07 -4.96
C SER A 39 7.41 -3.87 -3.96
N PHE A 40 7.19 -4.19 -2.69
CA PHE A 40 8.17 -4.05 -1.61
C PHE A 40 8.20 -5.31 -0.75
N ALA A 41 9.07 -6.24 -1.11
CA ALA A 41 9.15 -7.54 -0.43
C ALA A 41 9.83 -7.47 0.94
N ARG A 42 10.51 -6.37 1.25
CA ARG A 42 11.31 -6.21 2.48
C ARG A 42 11.31 -4.78 2.98
N ASN A 43 11.23 -4.63 4.30
CA ASN A 43 11.53 -3.41 5.03
C ASN A 43 12.92 -3.48 5.68
N ASP A 44 13.86 -2.65 5.22
CA ASP A 44 15.18 -2.48 5.82
C ASP A 44 15.16 -1.39 6.88
N VAL A 45 15.63 -1.68 8.10
CA VAL A 45 15.71 -0.69 9.18
C VAL A 45 17.13 -0.18 9.32
N VAL A 46 17.31 1.15 9.26
CA VAL A 46 18.63 1.81 9.30
C VAL A 46 18.63 2.99 10.26
N GLU A 47 19.79 3.35 10.81
CA GLU A 47 19.90 4.48 11.74
C GLU A 47 20.08 5.85 11.07
N LYS A 48 20.58 5.85 9.83
CA LYS A 48 20.90 7.05 9.07
C LYS A 48 20.20 7.01 7.72
N THR A 49 19.70 8.16 7.27
CA THR A 49 19.11 8.29 5.95
C THR A 49 20.17 8.03 4.88
N PRO A 50 19.98 7.02 4.02
CA PRO A 50 20.91 6.77 2.92
C PRO A 50 20.77 7.86 1.84
N PRO A 51 21.80 8.09 1.01
CA PRO A 51 21.65 8.89 -0.20
C PRO A 51 20.67 8.22 -1.18
N ASN A 52 20.05 9.01 -2.05
CA ASN A 52 18.99 8.53 -2.94
C ASN A 52 19.43 7.42 -3.92
N ASP A 53 20.69 7.44 -4.35
CA ASP A 53 21.27 6.43 -5.24
C ASP A 53 21.38 5.04 -4.60
N ALA A 54 21.54 4.98 -3.27
CA ALA A 54 21.55 3.75 -2.49
C ALA A 54 20.16 3.13 -2.30
N VAL A 55 19.08 3.89 -2.56
CA VAL A 55 17.70 3.36 -2.50
C VAL A 55 17.43 2.56 -3.77
N ARG A 56 17.29 1.24 -3.66
CA ARG A 56 17.06 0.33 -4.80
C ARG A 56 15.57 0.14 -5.09
N PRO A 57 15.16 -0.14 -6.34
CA PRO A 57 13.82 -0.62 -6.63
C PRO A 57 13.47 -1.84 -5.78
N GLY A 58 12.23 -1.96 -5.32
CA GLY A 58 11.78 -3.08 -4.49
C GLY A 58 12.14 -3.00 -3.01
N HIS A 59 13.02 -2.08 -2.62
CA HIS A 59 13.38 -1.86 -1.21
C HIS A 59 12.51 -0.77 -0.59
N PHE A 60 12.08 -1.05 0.63
CA PHE A 60 11.49 -0.06 1.52
C PHE A 60 12.41 0.12 2.73
N ILE A 61 12.74 1.36 3.07
CA ILE A 61 13.71 1.68 4.11
C ILE A 61 13.02 2.48 5.21
N SER A 62 13.01 1.94 6.42
CA SER A 62 12.60 2.63 7.63
C SER A 62 13.83 3.21 8.33
N VAL A 63 13.91 4.54 8.40
CA VAL A 63 14.97 5.23 9.15
C VAL A 63 14.51 5.44 10.59
N VAL A 64 15.29 4.92 11.53
CA VAL A 64 15.08 5.06 12.97
C VAL A 64 16.24 5.84 13.58
N HIS A 65 15.99 7.06 14.04
CA HIS A 65 17.02 7.89 14.66
C HIS A 65 16.86 7.90 16.18
N LYS A 66 17.90 7.47 16.92
CA LYS A 66 17.89 7.38 18.40
C LYS A 66 16.68 6.61 18.93
N GLY A 67 16.37 5.47 18.32
CA GLY A 67 15.25 4.61 18.68
C GLY A 67 13.86 5.15 18.31
N ARG A 68 13.76 6.24 17.53
CA ARG A 68 12.48 6.84 17.10
C ARG A 68 12.33 6.79 15.58
N PRO A 69 11.12 6.50 15.04
CA PRO A 69 10.87 6.60 13.61
C PRO A 69 11.22 8.00 13.10
N TYR A 70 11.87 8.09 11.94
CA TYR A 70 12.32 9.36 11.37
C TYR A 70 11.83 9.57 9.93
N TRP A 71 12.18 8.66 9.02
CA TRP A 71 11.76 8.68 7.61
C TRP A 71 11.35 7.29 7.10
N ALA A 72 10.50 7.25 6.09
CA ALA A 72 10.37 6.13 5.15
C ALA A 72 10.98 6.54 3.81
N LEU A 73 11.80 5.68 3.19
CA LEU A 73 12.37 5.91 1.87
C LEU A 73 12.16 4.70 0.96
N PHE A 74 11.75 4.95 -0.28
CA PHE A 74 11.62 3.92 -1.31
C PHE A 74 11.57 4.57 -2.70
N ARG A 75 11.90 3.81 -3.75
CA ARG A 75 11.72 4.31 -5.13
C ARG A 75 10.25 4.35 -5.50
N CYS A 76 9.84 5.42 -6.17
CA CYS A 76 8.46 5.62 -6.57
C CYS A 76 7.98 4.44 -7.43
N PRO A 77 6.89 3.76 -7.04
CA PRO A 77 6.43 2.56 -7.74
C PRO A 77 5.85 2.84 -9.13
N CYS A 78 5.69 4.11 -9.53
CA CYS A 78 5.27 4.43 -10.90
C CYS A 78 6.40 4.28 -11.93
N GLY A 79 7.64 4.05 -11.50
CA GLY A 79 8.78 3.87 -12.40
C GLY A 79 9.51 5.16 -12.80
N CYS A 80 9.13 6.33 -12.28
CA CYS A 80 9.82 7.60 -12.62
C CYS A 80 11.26 7.71 -12.08
N GLY A 81 11.69 6.76 -11.25
CA GLY A 81 13.06 6.68 -10.72
C GLY A 81 13.31 7.50 -9.46
N ASP A 82 12.44 8.46 -9.12
CA ASP A 82 12.57 9.29 -7.92
C ASP A 82 12.50 8.46 -6.62
N VAL A 83 13.21 8.93 -5.60
CA VAL A 83 13.04 8.46 -4.22
C VAL A 83 11.93 9.25 -3.54
N VAL A 84 10.96 8.53 -2.99
CA VAL A 84 9.93 9.07 -2.13
C VAL A 84 10.46 9.03 -0.70
N SER A 85 10.49 10.20 -0.04
CA SER A 85 10.90 10.35 1.36
C SER A 85 9.73 10.88 2.17
N LEU A 86 9.22 10.09 3.11
CA LEU A 86 8.04 10.41 3.92
C LEU A 86 8.41 10.60 5.38
N PRO A 87 8.04 11.71 6.03
CA PRO A 87 8.30 11.90 7.43
C PRO A 87 7.43 10.94 8.26
N THR A 88 8.02 10.25 9.22
CA THR A 88 7.30 9.31 10.10
C THR A 88 7.24 9.78 11.54
N HIS A 89 7.95 10.86 11.87
CA HIS A 89 7.99 11.42 13.21
C HIS A 89 6.87 12.45 13.45
N ALA A 90 6.44 12.55 14.71
CA ALA A 90 5.26 13.30 15.15
C ALA A 90 5.17 14.79 14.73
N PRO A 91 6.25 15.58 14.71
CA PRO A 91 6.21 17.01 14.38
C PRO A 91 5.71 17.33 12.96
N HIS A 92 5.73 16.37 12.04
CA HIS A 92 5.30 16.61 10.66
C HIS A 92 3.80 16.36 10.46
N ASN A 93 3.20 17.15 9.57
CA ASN A 93 1.84 16.96 9.09
C ASN A 93 1.79 17.23 7.57
N PRO A 94 1.48 16.21 6.73
CA PRO A 94 1.20 14.82 7.10
C PRO A 94 2.43 14.09 7.64
N ARG A 95 2.18 13.01 8.39
CA ARG A 95 3.18 12.01 8.78
C ARG A 95 2.65 10.62 8.46
N TRP A 96 3.56 9.70 8.20
CA TRP A 96 3.23 8.32 7.89
C TRP A 96 3.55 7.39 9.06
N ARG A 97 2.60 6.52 9.38
CA ARG A 97 2.82 5.35 10.22
C ARG A 97 3.24 4.20 9.31
N ILE A 98 4.20 3.41 9.78
CA ILE A 98 4.67 2.19 9.13
C ILE A 98 4.26 1.02 10.01
N GLU A 99 3.60 0.03 9.42
CA GLU A 99 3.34 -1.27 10.01
C GLU A 99 4.11 -2.32 9.18
N VAL A 100 4.56 -3.40 9.82
CA VAL A 100 5.37 -4.42 9.15
C VAL A 100 4.74 -5.78 9.42
N SER A 101 4.46 -6.53 8.35
CA SER A 101 3.91 -7.89 8.45
C SER A 101 4.93 -8.88 9.03
N LEU A 102 4.49 -10.10 9.34
CA LEU A 102 5.39 -11.17 9.79
C LEU A 102 6.44 -11.54 8.73
N GLU A 103 6.11 -11.35 7.45
CA GLU A 103 7.00 -11.55 6.30
C GLU A 103 7.95 -10.36 6.09
N GLY A 104 7.89 -9.33 6.92
CA GLY A 104 8.76 -8.16 6.82
C GLY A 104 8.33 -7.14 5.78
N ARG A 105 7.07 -7.18 5.32
CA ARG A 105 6.55 -6.29 4.28
C ARG A 105 5.89 -5.04 4.87
N PRO A 106 6.10 -3.85 4.27
CA PRO A 106 5.61 -2.58 4.82
C PRO A 106 4.15 -2.29 4.44
N THR A 107 3.45 -1.67 5.37
CA THR A 107 2.16 -0.99 5.17
C THR A 107 2.30 0.47 5.60
N LEU A 108 1.71 1.40 4.84
CA LEU A 108 1.74 2.83 5.12
C LEU A 108 0.33 3.38 5.40
N HIS A 109 0.26 4.25 6.41
CA HIS A 109 -0.92 5.09 6.66
C HIS A 109 -0.51 6.54 6.93
N PRO A 110 -1.14 7.54 6.27
CA PRO A 110 -2.17 7.44 5.22
C PRO A 110 -1.59 7.04 3.85
N SER A 111 -2.39 7.20 2.77
CA SER A 111 -1.90 7.08 1.39
C SER A 111 -0.75 8.04 1.11
N VAL A 112 -0.01 7.75 0.05
CA VAL A 112 1.07 8.58 -0.45
C VAL A 112 0.57 9.32 -1.67
N TRP A 113 0.48 10.64 -1.58
CA TRP A 113 0.19 11.50 -2.73
C TRP A 113 1.34 12.48 -2.94
N ARG A 114 2.11 12.27 -4.02
CA ARG A 114 3.20 13.18 -4.36
C ARG A 114 2.63 14.51 -4.85
N THR A 115 3.10 15.61 -4.28
CA THR A 115 2.69 16.97 -4.66
C THR A 115 3.60 17.62 -5.72
N LYS A 116 4.67 16.91 -6.11
CA LYS A 116 5.65 17.30 -7.12
C LYS A 116 6.10 16.08 -7.91
N GLY A 117 6.67 16.28 -9.10
CA GLY A 117 7.16 15.20 -9.96
C GLY A 117 6.01 14.45 -10.64
N CYS A 118 6.03 13.12 -10.58
CA CYS A 118 5.04 12.27 -11.27
C CYS A 118 3.61 12.30 -10.69
N LEU A 119 3.39 13.00 -9.57
CA LEU A 119 2.09 13.12 -8.90
C LEU A 119 1.41 11.77 -8.57
N SER A 120 2.20 10.71 -8.38
CA SER A 120 1.72 9.38 -8.02
C SER A 120 0.86 9.42 -6.75
N HIS A 121 -0.32 8.79 -6.79
CA HIS A 121 -1.19 8.61 -5.62
C HIS A 121 -1.53 7.13 -5.42
N PHE A 122 -1.15 6.58 -4.27
CA PHE A 122 -1.37 5.17 -3.96
C PHE A 122 -1.42 4.89 -2.46
N TRP A 123 -2.03 3.77 -2.10
CA TRP A 123 -1.86 3.09 -0.82
C TRP A 123 -0.78 2.02 -0.90
N LEU A 124 -0.10 1.78 0.21
CA LEU A 124 0.85 0.67 0.36
C LEU A 124 0.38 -0.22 1.51
N SER A 125 0.07 -1.48 1.21
CA SER A 125 -0.37 -2.47 2.21
C SER A 125 0.27 -3.83 1.95
N ASP A 126 0.90 -4.41 2.98
CA ASP A 126 1.63 -5.68 2.91
C ASP A 126 2.59 -5.74 1.70
N GLY A 127 3.32 -4.65 1.47
CA GLY A 127 4.28 -4.53 0.36
C GLY A 127 3.65 -4.32 -1.02
N ARG A 128 2.32 -4.23 -1.14
CA ARG A 128 1.59 -4.06 -2.40
C ARG A 128 1.10 -2.64 -2.61
N VAL A 129 1.18 -2.17 -3.84
CA VAL A 129 0.75 -0.81 -4.24
C VAL A 129 -0.65 -0.86 -4.81
N TYR A 130 -1.55 -0.04 -4.25
CA TYR A 130 -2.92 0.14 -4.71
C TYR A 130 -3.11 1.57 -5.18
N TRP A 131 -3.26 1.77 -6.49
CA TRP A 131 -3.36 3.09 -7.10
C TRP A 131 -4.71 3.76 -6.83
N CYS A 132 -4.67 5.06 -6.55
CA CYS A 132 -5.88 5.89 -6.47
C CYS A 132 -6.24 6.43 -7.86
N GLU A 133 -7.53 6.68 -8.11
CA GLU A 133 -8.04 7.16 -9.40
C GLU A 133 -7.48 8.53 -9.81
N ASP A 134 -7.14 9.37 -8.83
CA ASP A 134 -6.57 10.71 -8.97
C ASP A 134 -5.02 10.72 -9.07
N THR A 135 -4.39 9.55 -9.24
CA THR A 135 -2.95 9.47 -9.53
C THR A 135 -2.59 10.26 -10.79
N GLY A 136 -1.48 11.00 -10.74
CA GLY A 136 -1.06 11.87 -11.84
C GLY A 136 -1.73 13.25 -11.85
N VAL A 137 -2.67 13.51 -10.93
CA VAL A 137 -3.36 14.79 -10.78
C VAL A 137 -2.84 15.56 -9.58
N GLU A 138 -2.72 16.88 -9.71
CA GLU A 138 -2.33 17.76 -8.60
C GLU A 138 -3.37 17.70 -7.46
N PRO A 139 -2.97 17.56 -6.19
CA PRO A 139 -3.92 17.39 -5.08
C PRO A 139 -4.97 18.51 -4.96
N TRP A 140 -4.59 19.77 -5.22
CA TRP A 140 -5.52 20.90 -5.17
C TRP A 140 -6.51 20.93 -6.35
N ARG A 141 -6.20 20.26 -7.46
CA ARG A 141 -7.15 20.09 -8.58
C ARG A 141 -8.11 18.94 -8.32
N ALA A 142 -7.60 17.84 -7.79
CA ALA A 142 -8.41 16.64 -7.52
C ALA A 142 -9.29 16.81 -6.27
N ARG A 143 -8.81 17.50 -5.23
CA ARG A 143 -9.48 17.69 -3.93
C ARG A 143 -9.46 19.16 -3.47
N PRO A 144 -10.08 20.08 -4.24
CA PRO A 144 -10.13 21.49 -3.87
C PRO A 144 -10.83 21.71 -2.52
N ASP A 145 -11.77 20.84 -2.14
CA ASP A 145 -12.46 20.86 -0.84
C ASP A 145 -11.51 20.76 0.36
N ILE A 146 -10.44 19.97 0.22
CA ILE A 146 -9.42 19.76 1.28
C ILE A 146 -8.34 20.84 1.22
N TYR A 147 -7.87 21.18 0.03
CA TYR A 147 -6.65 21.98 -0.15
C TYR A 147 -6.89 23.48 -0.37
N ALA A 148 -8.08 23.92 -0.78
CA ALA A 148 -8.36 25.35 -1.01
C ALA A 148 -8.37 26.21 0.26
N ARG A 149 -8.50 25.60 1.45
CA ARG A 149 -8.47 26.32 2.74
C ARG A 149 -7.05 26.59 3.27
N LYS A 150 -6.01 26.22 2.51
CA LYS A 150 -4.60 26.31 2.94
C LYS A 150 -3.72 27.20 2.05
N LEU A 151 -4.31 27.92 1.09
CA LEU A 151 -3.68 29.01 0.35
C LEU A 151 -4.18 30.34 0.93
#